data_AF-A0A959HBN4-F1
#
_entry.id   AF-A0A959HBN4-F1
#
_cell.length_a   1.000
_cell.length_b   1.000
_cell.length_c   1.000
_cell.angle_alpha   90.00
_cell.angle_beta   90.00
_cell.angle_gamma   90.00
#
_symmetry.space_group_name_H-M   'P 1'
#
loop_
_entity.id
_entity.type
_entity.pdbx_description
1 polymer ?
#
loop_
_entity_poly.entity_id
_entity_poly.type
_entity_poly.pdbx_seq_one_letter_code
_entity_poly.pdbx_strand_id
1 'polypeptide(L)'
;MIEDSQAPQNVSLATFKPASFIDFIVEPDEREWKPAWKAQLQQLSLDFGGGEEGKKRELIRKLPYKFYYKFLDDEGRESRMMIEDWEIGQLYWNCLKSAKGDEQLAKEKVRQRYWTEFVKGDHDIYLFLGALMESHRRRYKNPFVIIGVFYPQKQRQMLLF
;
A
#
# COMPACT_ATOMS: atom_id res chain seq x y z
N MET A 1 14.90 -13.32 -2.33
CA MET A 1 14.33 -11.96 -2.15
C MET A 1 14.62 -11.34 -0.78
N ILE A 2 14.27 -11.97 0.36
CA ILE A 2 14.64 -11.44 1.69
C ILE A 2 16.17 -11.52 1.91
N GLU A 3 16.81 -12.58 1.40
CA GLU A 3 18.26 -12.76 1.47
C GLU A 3 19.02 -11.73 0.62
N ASP A 4 18.51 -11.35 -0.56
CA ASP A 4 19.12 -10.35 -1.45
C ASP A 4 19.04 -8.91 -0.91
N SER A 5 18.20 -8.69 0.10
CA SER A 5 18.11 -7.42 0.84
C SER A 5 19.30 -7.23 1.79
N GLN A 6 20.03 -8.31 2.13
CA GLN A 6 21.21 -8.26 2.97
C GLN A 6 22.46 -7.90 2.15
N ALA A 7 23.53 -7.51 2.85
CA ALA A 7 24.82 -7.28 2.20
C ALA A 7 25.32 -8.58 1.53
N PRO A 8 25.93 -8.51 0.32
CA PRO A 8 26.41 -7.30 -0.37
C PRO A 8 25.43 -6.67 -1.37
N GLN A 9 24.32 -7.34 -1.73
CA GLN A 9 23.40 -6.90 -2.79
C GLN A 9 22.59 -5.65 -2.41
N ASN A 10 22.13 -5.56 -1.15
CA ASN A 10 21.33 -4.42 -0.65
C ASN A 10 20.12 -4.05 -1.54
N VAL A 11 19.40 -5.06 -2.08
CA VAL A 11 18.22 -4.79 -2.90
C VAL A 11 17.14 -4.15 -2.03
N SER A 12 16.81 -2.89 -2.34
CA SER A 12 15.83 -2.07 -1.62
C SER A 12 14.48 -1.96 -2.34
N LEU A 13 14.41 -2.39 -3.60
CA LEU A 13 13.21 -2.37 -4.44
C LEU A 13 13.17 -3.66 -5.26
N ALA A 14 12.03 -4.34 -5.25
CA ALA A 14 11.84 -5.56 -6.02
C ALA A 14 10.43 -5.64 -6.59
N THR A 15 10.30 -6.28 -7.76
CA THR A 15 9.00 -6.69 -8.30
C THR A 15 8.76 -8.14 -7.92
N PHE A 16 7.61 -8.41 -7.32
CA PHE A 16 7.24 -9.74 -6.85
C PHE A 16 5.91 -10.17 -7.47
N LYS A 17 5.86 -11.36 -8.06
CA LYS A 17 4.62 -11.98 -8.54
C LYS A 17 4.22 -13.09 -7.57
N PRO A 18 3.15 -12.92 -6.77
CA PRO A 18 2.65 -13.98 -5.92
C PRO A 18 2.16 -15.18 -6.74
N ALA A 19 2.35 -16.40 -6.24
CA ALA A 19 1.82 -17.60 -6.87
C ALA A 19 0.28 -17.65 -6.75
N SER A 20 -0.24 -17.25 -5.59
CA SER A 20 -1.68 -17.06 -5.39
C SER A 20 -1.96 -16.13 -4.22
N PHE A 21 -3.08 -15.43 -4.28
CA PHE A 21 -3.56 -14.63 -3.17
C PHE A 21 -4.55 -15.43 -2.32
N ILE A 22 -4.42 -15.31 -1.00
CA ILE A 22 -5.25 -16.00 -0.01
C ILE A 22 -6.32 -15.06 0.53
N ASP A 23 -5.94 -13.85 0.97
CA ASP A 23 -6.89 -12.89 1.53
C ASP A 23 -6.42 -11.43 1.38
N PHE A 24 -7.38 -10.51 1.53
CA PHE A 24 -7.19 -9.08 1.69
C PHE A 24 -7.73 -8.63 3.04
N ILE A 25 -6.82 -8.19 3.91
CA ILE A 25 -7.09 -7.91 5.32
C ILE A 25 -7.08 -6.40 5.54
N VAL A 26 -8.06 -5.91 6.29
CA VAL A 26 -8.16 -4.51 6.72
C VAL A 26 -8.16 -4.46 8.24
N GLU A 27 -7.17 -3.80 8.84
CA GLU A 27 -7.06 -3.63 10.29
C GLU A 27 -7.18 -2.15 10.67
N PRO A 28 -7.81 -1.80 11.80
CA PRO A 28 -7.84 -0.43 12.29
C PRO A 28 -6.43 0.03 12.72
N ASP A 29 -6.15 1.32 12.52
CA ASP A 29 -4.94 1.99 13.01
C ASP A 29 -5.31 3.30 13.72
N GLU A 30 -4.34 3.89 14.44
CA GLU A 30 -4.56 5.17 15.13
C GLU A 30 -4.97 6.27 14.14
N ARG A 31 -6.05 7.00 14.44
CA ARG A 31 -6.60 8.05 13.56
C ARG A 31 -5.78 9.33 13.56
N GLU A 32 -5.00 9.55 14.61
CA GLU A 32 -4.17 10.75 14.75
C GLU A 32 -2.69 10.42 14.55
N TRP A 33 -1.97 11.39 13.99
CA TRP A 33 -0.51 11.35 13.99
C TRP A 33 0.02 11.51 15.40
N LYS A 34 1.11 10.80 15.71
CA LYS A 34 1.84 11.04 16.97
C LYS A 34 2.27 12.51 17.05
N PRO A 35 2.35 13.09 18.27
CA PRO A 35 2.61 14.53 18.44
C PRO A 35 3.87 15.04 17.71
N ALA A 36 4.95 14.25 17.71
CA ALA A 36 6.20 14.59 17.01
C ALA A 36 6.00 14.74 15.49
N TRP A 37 5.28 13.81 14.87
CA TRP A 37 4.96 13.86 13.43
C TRP A 37 4.00 14.99 13.10
N LYS A 38 3.02 15.24 13.98
CA LYS A 38 2.08 16.36 13.83
C LYS A 38 2.82 17.70 13.82
N ALA A 39 3.80 17.88 14.70
CA ALA A 39 4.64 19.08 14.73
C ALA A 39 5.48 19.23 13.45
N GLN A 40 6.08 18.15 12.95
CA GLN A 40 6.84 18.18 11.69
C GLN A 40 5.96 18.50 10.48
N LEU A 41 4.77 17.89 10.39
CA LEU A 41 3.80 18.18 9.31
C LEU A 41 3.31 19.64 9.36
N GLN A 42 3.12 20.19 10.57
CA GLN A 42 2.79 21.60 10.74
C GLN A 42 3.92 22.50 10.26
N GLN A 43 5.17 22.19 10.59
CA GLN A 43 6.33 22.95 10.12
C GLN A 43 6.46 22.92 8.59
N LEU A 44 6.35 21.73 7.99
CA LEU A 44 6.38 21.55 6.52
C LEU A 44 5.26 22.32 5.80
N SER A 45 4.09 22.47 6.44
CA SER A 45 2.99 23.26 5.88
C SER A 45 3.27 24.76 5.85
N LEU A 46 4.20 25.24 6.70
CA LEU A 46 4.62 26.63 6.80
C LEU A 46 5.80 26.95 5.85
N ASP A 47 6.78 26.05 5.71
CA ASP A 47 8.07 26.34 5.05
C ASP A 47 8.04 26.29 3.50
N PHE A 48 7.07 25.61 2.88
CA PHE A 48 6.95 25.52 1.40
C PHE A 48 5.98 26.57 0.80
N GLY A 49 5.74 27.67 1.51
CA GLY A 49 4.81 28.74 1.18
C GLY A 49 5.44 29.93 0.45
N GLY A 50 6.22 29.69 -0.60
CA GLY A 50 6.57 30.74 -1.55
C GLY A 50 5.45 30.93 -2.57
N GLY A 51 4.52 31.85 -2.28
CA GLY A 51 3.54 32.34 -3.26
C GLY A 51 2.15 31.70 -3.17
N GLU A 52 1.31 32.27 -2.33
CA GLU A 52 -0.13 32.56 -2.52
C GLU A 52 -0.79 32.64 -1.14
N GLU A 53 -1.02 33.86 -0.69
CA GLU A 53 -1.70 34.20 0.55
C GLU A 53 -3.10 33.56 0.57
N GLY A 54 -3.35 32.68 1.55
CA GLY A 54 -4.71 32.40 2.02
C GLY A 54 -5.16 30.95 2.09
N LYS A 55 -4.49 29.99 1.44
CA LYS A 55 -4.81 28.56 1.61
C LYS A 55 -3.91 27.94 2.67
N LYS A 56 -4.36 27.93 3.93
CA LYS A 56 -3.82 27.01 4.94
C LYS A 56 -3.86 25.61 4.34
N ARG A 57 -2.70 25.05 3.99
CA ARG A 57 -2.62 23.67 3.51
C ARG A 57 -3.15 22.79 4.64
N GLU A 58 -4.28 22.12 4.40
CA GLU A 58 -4.87 21.23 5.40
C GLU A 58 -3.86 20.13 5.76
N LEU A 59 -3.67 19.91 7.05
CA LEU A 59 -2.76 18.89 7.54
C LEU A 59 -3.17 17.53 6.96
N ILE A 60 -2.22 16.82 6.36
CA ILE A 60 -2.47 15.52 5.74
C ILE A 60 -3.12 14.60 6.77
N ARG A 61 -4.35 14.17 6.51
CA ARG A 61 -5.11 13.31 7.41
C ARG A 61 -4.50 11.92 7.42
N LYS A 62 -4.27 11.37 8.62
CA LYS A 62 -3.78 10.01 8.77
C LYS A 62 -4.87 9.01 8.36
N LEU A 63 -4.46 7.98 7.64
CA LEU A 63 -5.34 6.87 7.27
C LEU A 63 -5.69 6.05 8.53
N PRO A 64 -6.97 5.82 8.84
CA PRO A 64 -7.37 5.13 10.06
C PRO A 64 -7.35 3.59 9.94
N TYR A 65 -6.81 3.06 8.84
CA TYR A 65 -6.76 1.64 8.54
C TYR A 65 -5.44 1.26 7.87
N LYS A 66 -4.99 0.04 8.13
CA LYS A 66 -3.89 -0.62 7.43
C LYS A 66 -4.44 -1.74 6.56
N PHE A 67 -3.91 -1.84 5.36
CA PHE A 67 -4.31 -2.82 4.37
C PHE A 67 -3.19 -3.84 4.18
N TYR A 68 -3.54 -5.12 4.04
CA TYR A 68 -2.58 -6.19 3.84
C TYR A 68 -3.06 -7.16 2.77
N TYR A 69 -2.11 -7.69 2.00
CA TYR A 69 -2.32 -8.92 1.27
C TYR A 69 -1.74 -10.10 2.02
N LYS A 70 -2.46 -11.21 1.96
CA LYS A 70 -2.01 -12.53 2.35
C LYS A 70 -1.89 -13.37 1.07
N PHE A 71 -0.71 -13.93 0.81
CA PHE A 71 -0.44 -14.65 -0.43
C PHE A 71 0.59 -15.77 -0.23
N LEU A 72 0.64 -16.68 -1.21
CA LEU A 72 1.68 -17.71 -1.34
C LEU A 72 2.72 -17.26 -2.35
N ASP A 73 4.00 -17.53 -2.06
CA ASP A 73 5.08 -17.45 -3.04
C ASP A 73 5.18 -18.73 -3.89
N ASP A 74 6.12 -18.73 -4.82
CA ASP A 74 6.44 -19.84 -5.73
C ASP A 74 7.00 -21.07 -5.01
N GLU A 75 7.57 -20.89 -3.82
CA GLU A 75 8.00 -21.97 -2.92
C GLU A 75 6.86 -22.47 -1.99
N GLY A 76 5.65 -21.90 -2.10
CA GLY A 76 4.50 -22.24 -1.28
C GLY A 76 4.52 -21.68 0.14
N ARG A 77 5.41 -20.72 0.43
CA ARG A 77 5.47 -20.01 1.72
C ARG A 77 4.37 -18.97 1.80
N GLU A 78 3.62 -19.01 2.89
CA GLU A 78 2.61 -18.02 3.21
C GLU A 78 3.24 -16.74 3.76
N SER A 79 2.92 -15.61 3.14
CA SER A 79 3.36 -14.29 3.57
C SER A 79 2.18 -13.35 3.74
N ARG A 80 2.26 -12.53 4.80
CA ARG A 80 1.36 -11.41 5.04
C ARG A 80 2.16 -10.12 4.91
N MET A 81 1.73 -9.22 4.04
CA MET A 81 2.49 -7.99 3.72
C MET A 81 1.58 -6.77 3.67
N MET A 82 2.04 -5.67 4.25
CA MET A 82 1.31 -4.40 4.32
C MET A 82 1.40 -3.65 3.00
N ILE A 83 0.31 -2.96 2.64
CA ILE A 83 0.22 -2.08 1.48
C ILE A 83 0.36 -0.63 1.95
N GLU A 84 1.48 -0.01 1.59
CA GLU A 84 1.84 1.40 1.82
C GLU A 84 1.75 2.24 0.53
N ASP A 85 1.02 1.74 -0.44
CA ASP A 85 0.70 2.45 -1.68
C ASP A 85 -0.25 3.62 -1.36
N TRP A 86 0.14 4.85 -1.70
CA TRP A 86 -0.69 6.03 -1.49
C TRP A 86 -2.07 5.93 -2.19
N GLU A 87 -2.14 5.20 -3.31
CA GLU A 87 -3.38 5.03 -4.07
C GLU A 87 -4.49 4.35 -3.25
N ILE A 88 -4.16 3.38 -2.40
CA ILE A 88 -5.18 2.70 -1.56
C ILE A 88 -5.75 3.65 -0.51
N GLY A 89 -4.90 4.54 0.03
CA GLY A 89 -5.31 5.56 0.99
C GLY A 89 -6.24 6.58 0.34
N GLN A 90 -5.89 7.07 -0.85
CA GLN A 90 -6.77 7.95 -1.62
C GLN A 90 -8.09 7.29 -1.98
N LEU A 91 -8.03 6.04 -2.44
CA LEU A 91 -9.24 5.27 -2.76
C LEU A 91 -10.15 5.18 -1.54
N TYR A 92 -9.61 4.87 -0.36
CA TYR A 92 -10.38 4.84 0.88
C TYR A 92 -11.08 6.18 1.16
N TRP A 93 -10.36 7.30 1.07
CA TRP A 93 -10.96 8.62 1.30
C TRP A 93 -12.06 8.96 0.28
N ASN A 94 -11.85 8.63 -0.99
CA ASN A 94 -12.85 8.80 -2.05
C ASN A 94 -14.08 7.92 -1.79
N CYS A 95 -13.88 6.67 -1.40
CA CYS A 95 -14.95 5.75 -1.03
C CYS A 95 -15.72 6.27 0.20
N LEU A 96 -15.03 6.75 1.24
CA LEU A 96 -15.64 7.32 2.44
C LEU A 96 -16.50 8.54 2.14
N LYS A 97 -16.00 9.44 1.27
CA LYS A 97 -16.77 10.59 0.79
C LYS A 97 -18.02 10.15 0.03
N SER A 98 -17.89 9.17 -0.87
CA SER A 98 -19.03 8.62 -1.63
C SER A 98 -20.05 7.88 -0.74
N ALA A 99 -19.59 7.32 0.37
CA ALA A 99 -20.38 6.57 1.34
C ALA A 99 -21.01 7.48 2.42
N LYS A 100 -20.90 8.81 2.29
CA LYS A 100 -21.41 9.79 3.26
C LYS A 100 -20.88 9.56 4.69
N GLY A 101 -19.63 9.09 4.80
CA GLY A 101 -18.99 8.83 6.10
C GLY A 101 -19.15 7.42 6.66
N ASP A 102 -19.85 6.51 5.96
CA ASP A 102 -19.90 5.10 6.37
C ASP A 102 -18.56 4.41 6.09
N GLU A 103 -17.81 4.17 7.16
CA GLU A 103 -16.49 3.53 7.10
C GLU A 103 -16.57 2.05 6.66
N GLN A 104 -17.65 1.35 6.99
CA GLN A 104 -17.81 -0.06 6.63
C GLN A 104 -18.02 -0.20 5.12
N LEU A 105 -18.91 0.63 4.56
CA LEU A 105 -19.13 0.68 3.12
C LEU A 105 -17.87 1.13 2.36
N ALA A 106 -17.09 2.06 2.94
CA ALA A 106 -15.84 2.50 2.35
C ALA A 106 -14.81 1.36 2.26
N LYS A 107 -14.62 0.59 3.34
CA LYS A 107 -13.73 -0.58 3.37
C LYS A 107 -14.17 -1.65 2.38
N GLU A 108 -15.48 -1.89 2.27
CA GLU A 108 -16.02 -2.86 1.32
C GLU A 108 -15.75 -2.46 -0.12
N LYS A 109 -15.90 -1.18 -0.48
CA LYS A 109 -15.55 -0.67 -1.83
C LYS A 109 -14.06 -0.79 -2.12
N VAL A 110 -13.19 -0.51 -1.14
CA VAL A 110 -11.74 -0.72 -1.29
C VAL A 110 -11.44 -2.20 -1.53
N ARG A 111 -12.05 -3.10 -0.74
CA ARG A 111 -11.93 -4.55 -0.93
C ARG A 111 -12.45 -4.99 -2.29
N GLN A 112 -13.58 -4.45 -2.76
CA GLN A 112 -14.10 -4.75 -4.08
C GLN A 112 -13.07 -4.44 -5.17
N ARG A 113 -12.42 -3.28 -5.11
CA ARG A 113 -11.38 -2.90 -6.07
C ARG A 113 -10.14 -3.80 -5.96
N TYR A 114 -9.50 -3.84 -4.79
CA TYR A 114 -8.20 -4.50 -4.60
C TYR A 114 -8.29 -6.03 -4.54
N TRP A 115 -9.43 -6.60 -4.14
CA TRP A 115 -9.62 -8.04 -4.06
C TRP A 115 -10.46 -8.58 -5.22
N THR A 116 -11.65 -8.04 -5.44
CA THR A 116 -12.55 -8.60 -6.45
C THR A 116 -12.14 -8.24 -7.87
N GLU A 117 -11.83 -6.97 -8.14
CA GLU A 117 -11.49 -6.53 -9.49
C GLU A 117 -10.03 -6.86 -9.85
N PHE A 118 -9.09 -6.57 -8.94
CA PHE A 118 -7.67 -6.83 -9.23
C PHE A 118 -7.35 -8.32 -9.09
N VAL A 119 -7.51 -8.90 -7.90
CA VAL A 119 -7.04 -10.27 -7.60
C VAL A 119 -7.91 -11.34 -8.25
N LYS A 120 -9.23 -11.21 -8.15
CA LYS A 120 -10.17 -12.20 -8.72
C LYS A 120 -10.54 -11.91 -10.18
N GLY A 121 -10.15 -10.77 -10.71
CA GLY A 121 -10.37 -10.42 -12.12
C GLY A 121 -9.40 -11.12 -13.07
N ASP A 122 -9.49 -10.75 -14.34
CA ASP A 122 -8.62 -11.27 -15.42
C ASP A 122 -7.29 -10.47 -15.48
N HIS A 123 -6.62 -10.31 -14.34
CA HIS A 123 -5.37 -9.56 -14.21
C HIS A 123 -4.23 -10.45 -13.71
N ASP A 124 -3.01 -10.16 -14.17
CA ASP A 124 -1.77 -10.67 -13.58
C ASP A 124 -1.26 -9.63 -12.59
N ILE A 125 -1.25 -9.92 -11.28
CA ILE A 125 -0.79 -8.95 -10.30
C ILE A 125 0.71 -9.09 -10.03
N TYR A 126 1.39 -7.97 -10.13
CA TYR A 126 2.76 -7.75 -9.70
C TYR A 126 2.75 -6.74 -8.55
N LEU A 127 3.47 -7.06 -7.49
CA LEU A 127 3.64 -6.22 -6.31
C LEU A 127 5.01 -5.57 -6.37
N PHE A 128 5.06 -4.24 -6.29
CA PHE A 128 6.31 -3.53 -6.07
C PHE A 128 6.58 -3.48 -4.59
N LEU A 129 7.69 -4.08 -4.18
CA LEU A 129 8.11 -4.19 -2.79
C LEU A 129 9.23 -3.20 -2.52
N GLY A 130 9.03 -2.31 -1.56
CA GLY A 130 10.05 -1.38 -1.08
C GLY A 130 10.54 -1.80 0.30
N ALA A 131 11.86 -1.78 0.50
CA ALA A 131 12.44 -1.91 1.83
C ALA A 131 12.42 -0.54 2.53
N LEU A 132 11.78 -0.47 3.70
CA LEU A 132 11.83 0.73 4.53
C LEU A 132 13.26 0.90 5.07
N MET A 133 13.87 2.06 4.84
CA MET A 133 15.24 2.40 5.27
C MET A 133 15.44 2.23 6.80
N GLU A 134 14.38 2.45 7.60
CA GLU A 134 14.36 2.20 9.05
C GLU A 134 14.36 0.71 9.43
N SER A 135 13.81 -0.16 8.58
CA SER A 135 13.72 -1.61 8.81
C SER A 135 15.07 -2.30 8.65
N HIS A 136 15.94 -1.80 7.76
CA HIS A 136 17.34 -2.22 7.67
C HIS A 136 18.13 -1.90 8.95
N ARG A 137 17.84 -0.76 9.60
CA ARG A 137 18.49 -0.37 10.87
C ARG A 137 17.95 -1.09 12.10
N ARG A 138 16.66 -1.49 12.10
CA ARG A 138 15.97 -2.08 13.27
C ARG A 138 15.80 -3.61 13.25
N ARG A 139 16.23 -4.33 12.20
CA ARG A 139 16.15 -5.81 12.09
C ARG A 139 14.73 -6.37 12.34
N TYR A 140 13.71 -5.82 11.66
CA TYR A 140 12.38 -6.46 11.62
C TYR A 140 12.42 -7.72 10.75
N LYS A 141 11.66 -8.76 11.13
CA LYS A 141 11.63 -10.07 10.43
C LYS A 141 11.22 -9.99 8.95
N ASN A 142 10.54 -8.93 8.52
CA ASN A 142 10.26 -8.66 7.11
C ASN A 142 10.37 -7.14 6.84
N PRO A 143 11.42 -6.66 6.13
CA PRO A 143 11.64 -5.24 5.90
C PRO A 143 10.80 -4.68 4.75
N PHE A 144 10.11 -5.53 3.98
CA PHE A 144 9.40 -5.16 2.77
C PHE A 144 7.94 -4.80 3.03
N VAL A 145 7.51 -3.70 2.41
CA VAL A 145 6.11 -3.31 2.27
C VAL A 145 5.78 -3.20 0.79
N ILE A 146 4.52 -3.42 0.44
CA ILE A 146 4.03 -3.21 -0.92
C ILE A 146 3.87 -1.72 -1.10
N ILE A 147 4.68 -1.13 -1.96
CA ILE A 147 4.66 0.31 -2.28
C ILE A 147 3.90 0.62 -3.57
N GLY A 148 3.49 -0.42 -4.31
CA GLY A 148 2.67 -0.28 -5.50
C GLY A 148 2.11 -1.62 -5.96
N VAL A 149 0.93 -1.58 -6.59
CA VAL A 149 0.26 -2.75 -7.16
C VAL A 149 0.08 -2.54 -8.66
N PHE A 150 0.69 -3.40 -9.47
CA PHE A 150 0.55 -3.39 -10.93
C PHE A 150 -0.30 -4.58 -11.38
N TYR A 151 -1.38 -4.30 -12.11
CA TYR A 151 -2.41 -5.29 -12.45
C TYR A 151 -2.75 -5.27 -13.96
N PRO A 152 -1.79 -5.58 -14.86
CA PRO A 152 -2.07 -5.72 -16.29
C PRO A 152 -3.15 -6.78 -16.55
N GLN A 153 -3.99 -6.54 -17.55
CA GLN A 153 -4.92 -7.55 -18.03
C GLN A 153 -4.15 -8.76 -18.57
N LYS A 154 -4.64 -9.96 -18.30
CA LYS A 154 -4.04 -11.19 -18.84
C LYS A 154 -4.12 -11.14 -20.35
N GLN A 155 -2.98 -11.28 -21.01
CA GLN A 155 -2.97 -11.46 -22.46
C GLN A 155 -3.58 -12.83 -22.77
N ARG A 156 -4.83 -12.83 -23.22
CA ARG A 156 -5.40 -14.00 -23.91
C ARG A 156 -4.64 -14.10 -25.22
N GLN A 157 -3.59 -14.90 -25.24
CA GLN A 157 -2.92 -15.26 -26.47
C GLN A 157 -3.97 -15.86 -27.40
N MET A 158 -4.37 -15.10 -28.42
CA MET A 158 -5.17 -15.65 -29.50
C MET A 158 -4.26 -16.68 -30.15
N LEU A 159 -4.63 -17.96 -30.02
CA LEU A 159 -4.02 -19.06 -30.75
C LEU A 159 -4.03 -18.65 -32.23
N LEU A 160 -2.84 -18.33 -32.75
CA LEU A 160 -2.61 -18.25 -34.18
C LEU A 160 -2.70 -19.69 -34.68
N PHE A 161 -3.86 -20.04 -35.22
CA PHE A 161 -4.08 -21.24 -36.01
C PHE A 161 -3.65 -20.98 -37.45
#